data_AF-A0A2Z5G085-F1
#
_entry.id   AF-A0A2Z5G085-F1
#
_cell.length_a   1.000
_cell.length_b   1.000
_cell.length_c   1.000
_cell.angle_alpha   90.00
_cell.angle_beta   90.00
_cell.angle_gamma   90.00
#
_symmetry.space_group_name_H-M   'P 1'
#
loop_
_entity.id
_entity.type
_entity.pdbx_description
1 polymer ?
#
loop_
_entity_poly.entity_id
_entity_poly.type
_entity_poly.pdbx_seq_one_letter_code
_entity_poly.pdbx_strand_id
1 'polypeptide(L)'
;MTVDGGSTASYTYDALNRRVSVATPAGTSEYSYDYAGRRISTWNAATNNGTDGRMYWDGQQIAFRSSDDATYFENQDYIGTERIRTDHNGTTSATYKSLPWGDGYVASILNTEADVDNFHFADMEQDSNDAGAPMSEHAQFRNYSFYQGRWLSPDPYDGSYDFTNPQSLNRYAYVLNNPLSLIDPSGLDDCTWDDSTNTLTGVQEPWQCQEYGNCPGYGNGNGYTGN
;
A
#
# COMPACT_ATOMS: atom_id res chain seq x y z
N MET A 1 -33.61 -4.20 -2.15
CA MET A 1 -32.80 -4.48 -3.36
C MET A 1 -31.38 -4.60 -2.86
N THR A 2 -30.90 -5.83 -2.73
CA THR A 2 -29.55 -6.12 -2.23
C THR A 2 -28.76 -6.56 -3.45
N VAL A 3 -27.79 -5.76 -3.88
CA VAL A 3 -27.06 -5.92 -5.14
C VAL A 3 -25.80 -6.76 -4.98
N ASP A 4 -25.46 -7.17 -3.76
CA ASP A 4 -24.25 -7.93 -3.49
C ASP A 4 -24.65 -9.37 -3.22
N GLY A 5 -24.21 -10.29 -4.08
CA GLY A 5 -24.56 -11.71 -4.09
C GLY A 5 -24.08 -12.52 -2.89
N GLY A 6 -24.10 -11.96 -1.68
CA GLY A 6 -23.79 -12.63 -0.41
C GLY A 6 -22.33 -12.55 0.02
N SER A 7 -21.47 -11.91 -0.77
CA SER A 7 -20.06 -11.79 -0.46
C SER A 7 -19.66 -10.33 -0.24
N THR A 8 -19.54 -9.96 1.02
CA THR A 8 -19.09 -8.61 1.39
C THR A 8 -17.82 -8.77 2.20
N ALA A 9 -16.71 -8.24 1.67
CA ALA A 9 -15.51 -8.04 2.47
C ALA A 9 -15.78 -6.95 3.52
N SER A 10 -15.42 -7.22 4.77
CA SER A 10 -15.54 -6.26 5.88
C SER A 10 -14.15 -5.90 6.39
N TYR A 11 -13.90 -4.60 6.53
CA TYR A 11 -12.60 -4.08 6.94
C TYR A 11 -12.73 -3.44 8.33
N THR A 12 -11.83 -3.79 9.25
CA THR A 12 -11.76 -3.19 10.60
C THR A 12 -10.50 -2.35 10.70
N TYR A 13 -10.60 -1.17 11.31
CA TYR A 13 -9.51 -0.22 11.44
C TYR A 13 -9.23 0.12 12.91
N ASP A 14 -7.98 0.42 13.23
CA ASP A 14 -7.60 0.96 14.54
C ASP A 14 -7.80 2.49 14.63
N ALA A 15 -7.48 3.06 15.79
CA ALA A 15 -7.60 4.50 16.05
C ALA A 15 -6.67 5.39 15.20
N LEU A 16 -5.68 4.80 14.52
CA LEU A 16 -4.76 5.48 13.60
C LEU A 16 -5.18 5.29 12.13
N ASN A 17 -6.41 4.78 11.89
CA ASN A 17 -6.94 4.44 10.58
C ASN A 17 -6.13 3.37 9.84
N ARG A 18 -5.37 2.53 10.55
CA ARG A 18 -4.70 1.37 9.93
C ARG A 18 -5.67 0.20 9.91
N ARG A 19 -5.75 -0.48 8.78
CA ARG A 19 -6.56 -1.69 8.61
C ARG A 19 -6.00 -2.78 9.53
N VAL A 20 -6.76 -3.27 10.51
CA VAL A 20 -6.29 -4.33 11.44
C VAL A 20 -6.90 -5.70 11.16
N SER A 21 -7.99 -5.75 10.37
CA SER A 21 -8.60 -7.03 9.98
C SER A 21 -9.39 -6.92 8.69
N VAL A 22 -9.35 -7.98 7.88
CA VAL A 22 -10.21 -8.18 6.70
C VAL A 22 -10.95 -9.50 6.87
N ALA A 23 -12.28 -9.43 6.86
CA ALA A 23 -13.14 -10.60 6.86
C ALA A 23 -13.76 -10.77 5.46
N THR A 24 -13.47 -11.89 4.82
CA THR A 24 -14.05 -12.31 3.53
C THR A 24 -14.79 -13.64 3.71
N PRO A 25 -15.57 -14.10 2.72
CA PRO A 25 -16.12 -15.45 2.75
C PRO A 25 -15.07 -16.56 2.85
N ALA A 26 -13.83 -16.32 2.41
CA ALA A 26 -12.72 -17.27 2.51
C ALA A 26 -12.10 -17.35 3.90
N GLY A 27 -12.32 -16.35 4.76
CA GLY A 27 -11.79 -16.29 6.11
C GLY A 27 -11.45 -14.87 6.55
N THR A 28 -10.93 -14.78 7.77
CA THR A 28 -10.52 -13.52 8.39
C THR A 28 -9.00 -13.48 8.57
N SER A 29 -8.41 -12.41 8.05
CA SER A 29 -7.01 -12.04 8.29
C SER A 29 -6.93 -10.93 9.32
N GLU A 30 -5.91 -10.96 10.17
CA GLU A 30 -5.58 -9.92 11.14
C GLU A 30 -4.15 -9.42 10.91
N TYR A 31 -3.91 -8.14 11.17
CA TYR A 31 -2.65 -7.48 10.87
C TYR A 31 -2.03 -6.86 12.12
N SER A 32 -0.71 -6.87 12.18
CA SER A 32 0.05 -6.10 13.17
C SER A 32 1.06 -5.17 12.49
N TYR A 33 1.44 -4.13 13.23
CA TYR A 33 2.17 -2.99 12.71
C TYR A 33 3.39 -2.68 13.58
N ASP A 34 4.45 -2.16 12.97
CA ASP A 34 5.56 -1.57 13.71
C ASP A 34 5.23 -0.15 14.23
N TYR A 35 6.22 0.47 14.88
CA TYR A 35 6.08 1.83 15.42
C TYR A 35 5.96 2.90 14.33
N ALA A 36 6.44 2.59 13.12
CA ALA A 36 6.35 3.43 11.93
C ALA A 36 5.14 3.05 11.08
N GLY A 37 4.09 2.45 11.68
CA GLY A 37 2.83 2.20 10.99
C GLY A 37 2.85 1.20 9.84
N ARG A 38 3.96 0.50 9.58
CA ARG A 38 4.09 -0.48 8.50
C ARG A 38 3.63 -1.86 8.96
N ARG A 39 2.94 -2.59 8.08
CA ARG A 39 2.44 -3.94 8.41
C ARG A 39 3.62 -4.90 8.56
N ILE A 40 3.76 -5.54 9.71
CA ILE A 40 4.86 -6.50 9.95
C ILE A 40 4.42 -7.96 9.95
N SER A 41 3.13 -8.25 10.12
CA SER A 41 2.64 -9.63 9.99
C SER A 41 1.15 -9.71 9.70
N THR A 42 0.77 -10.83 9.09
CA THR A 42 -0.62 -11.24 8.86
C THR A 42 -0.88 -12.57 9.55
N TRP A 43 -2.06 -12.70 10.15
CA TRP A 43 -2.48 -13.87 10.91
C TRP A 43 -3.84 -14.36 10.44
N ASN A 44 -4.02 -15.67 10.37
CA ASN A 44 -5.34 -16.27 10.20
C ASN A 44 -6.08 -16.28 11.55
N ALA A 45 -7.16 -15.51 11.67
CA ALA A 45 -7.86 -15.30 12.95
C ALA A 45 -8.52 -16.58 13.51
N ALA A 46 -8.81 -17.57 12.67
CA ALA A 46 -9.44 -18.82 13.10
C ALA A 46 -8.43 -19.81 13.70
N THR A 47 -7.17 -19.76 13.26
CA THR A 47 -6.13 -20.74 13.63
C THR A 47 -5.00 -20.15 14.46
N ASN A 48 -4.90 -18.81 14.56
CA ASN A 48 -3.78 -18.08 15.15
C ASN A 48 -2.42 -18.44 14.54
N ASN A 49 -2.41 -18.87 13.28
CA ASN A 49 -1.18 -19.09 12.53
C ASN A 49 -0.78 -17.81 11.78
N GLY A 50 0.51 -17.46 11.86
CA GLY A 50 1.09 -16.41 11.02
C GLY A 50 1.13 -16.89 9.57
N THR A 51 0.60 -16.09 8.65
CA THR A 51 0.56 -16.39 7.22
C THR A 51 1.55 -15.56 6.43
N ASP A 52 2.04 -14.46 7.01
CA ASP A 52 3.01 -13.57 6.39
C ASP A 52 3.78 -12.78 7.47
N GLY A 53 5.07 -12.54 7.26
CA GLY A 53 5.93 -11.73 8.11
C GLY A 53 6.89 -10.87 7.28
N ARG A 54 6.76 -9.55 7.37
CA ARG A 54 7.47 -8.58 6.51
C ARG A 54 8.73 -8.05 7.16
N MET A 55 9.72 -7.73 6.34
CA MET A 55 11.02 -7.22 6.75
C MET A 55 11.33 -5.93 6.00
N TYR A 56 11.67 -4.90 6.77
CA TYR A 56 11.93 -3.57 6.25
C TYR A 56 13.38 -3.15 6.52
N TRP A 57 13.97 -2.44 5.57
CA TRP A 57 15.25 -1.77 5.72
C TRP A 57 15.12 -0.33 5.25
N ASP A 58 15.40 0.61 6.16
CA ASP A 58 15.39 2.06 5.85
C ASP A 58 14.10 2.53 5.16
N GLY A 59 12.96 2.26 5.79
CA GLY A 59 11.64 2.61 5.23
C GLY A 59 11.05 1.56 4.29
N GLN A 60 11.86 0.90 3.47
CA GLN A 60 11.42 0.05 2.35
C GLN A 60 11.27 -1.44 2.71
N GLN A 61 10.26 -2.12 2.15
CA GLN A 61 10.13 -3.58 2.25
C GLN A 61 11.21 -4.26 1.39
N ILE A 62 11.97 -5.18 1.98
CA ILE A 62 13.04 -5.89 1.27
C ILE A 62 12.80 -7.40 1.16
N ALA A 63 11.98 -7.95 2.05
CA ALA A 63 11.70 -9.37 2.11
C ALA A 63 10.42 -9.64 2.92
N PHE A 64 9.86 -10.82 2.68
CA PHE A 64 8.79 -11.36 3.52
C PHE A 64 8.96 -12.87 3.68
N ARG A 65 8.41 -13.41 4.77
CA ARG A 65 8.26 -14.84 5.00
C ARG A 65 6.80 -15.21 4.75
N SER A 66 6.56 -16.11 3.81
CA SER A 66 5.20 -16.52 3.45
C SER A 66 4.72 -17.71 4.29
N SER A 67 3.45 -18.06 4.11
CA SER A 67 2.77 -19.19 4.74
C SER A 67 3.35 -20.57 4.38
N ASP A 68 4.17 -20.65 3.32
CA ASP A 68 4.96 -21.83 2.95
C ASP A 68 6.25 -21.99 3.77
N ASP A 69 6.47 -21.09 4.74
CA ASP A 69 7.64 -21.01 5.61
C ASP A 69 8.95 -20.62 4.87
N ALA A 70 8.85 -20.21 3.60
CA ALA A 70 9.97 -19.70 2.81
C ALA A 70 10.12 -18.18 2.96
N THR A 71 11.36 -17.72 2.78
CA THR A 71 11.69 -16.29 2.68
C THR A 71 11.87 -15.92 1.21
N TYR A 72 11.22 -14.83 0.83
CA TYR A 72 11.32 -14.21 -0.47
C TYR A 72 11.90 -12.80 -0.33
N PHE A 73 12.67 -12.39 -1.34
CA PHE A 73 13.25 -11.05 -1.43
C PHE A 73 12.63 -10.31 -2.59
N GLU A 74 12.25 -9.06 -2.35
CA GLU A 74 11.60 -8.21 -3.33
C GLU A 74 12.60 -7.24 -3.94
N ASN A 75 12.53 -7.12 -5.26
CA ASN A 75 13.28 -6.14 -6.00
C ASN A 75 12.27 -5.17 -6.60
N GLN A 76 12.18 -4.00 -5.97
CA GLN A 76 11.25 -2.95 -6.31
C GLN A 76 11.92 -1.92 -7.23
N ASP A 77 11.11 -1.15 -7.96
CA ASP A 77 11.60 0.03 -8.68
C ASP A 77 11.63 1.29 -7.80
N TYR A 78 11.97 2.43 -8.41
CA TYR A 78 12.14 3.73 -7.77
C TYR A 78 10.83 4.38 -7.26
N ILE A 79 9.69 3.69 -7.38
CA ILE A 79 8.42 4.05 -6.73
C ILE A 79 7.89 2.89 -5.87
N GLY A 80 8.74 1.92 -5.50
CA GLY A 80 8.35 0.81 -4.63
C GLY A 80 7.52 -0.28 -5.33
N THR A 81 7.33 -0.24 -6.65
CA THR A 81 6.60 -1.30 -7.34
C THR A 81 7.47 -2.54 -7.45
N GLU A 82 7.00 -3.69 -6.98
CA GLU A 82 7.72 -4.96 -7.14
C GLU A 82 7.89 -5.29 -8.63
N ARG A 83 9.12 -5.63 -9.04
CA ARG A 83 9.46 -6.04 -10.41
C ARG A 83 9.95 -7.47 -10.50
N ILE A 84 10.70 -7.92 -9.49
CA ILE A 84 11.29 -9.26 -9.45
C ILE A 84 11.26 -9.78 -8.01
N ARG A 85 10.82 -11.02 -7.84
CA ARG A 85 10.94 -11.76 -6.58
C ARG A 85 11.98 -12.85 -6.71
N THR A 86 12.81 -13.00 -5.70
CA THR A 86 13.77 -14.11 -5.59
C THR A 86 13.53 -14.91 -4.32
N ASP A 87 13.78 -16.23 -4.38
CA ASP A 87 13.75 -17.09 -3.21
C ASP A 87 15.04 -16.98 -2.36
N HIS A 88 15.06 -17.70 -1.23
CA HIS A 88 16.22 -17.77 -0.34
C HIS A 88 17.49 -18.39 -0.95
N ASN A 89 17.38 -19.05 -2.11
CA ASN A 89 18.52 -19.56 -2.87
C ASN A 89 19.01 -18.57 -3.94
N GLY A 90 18.37 -17.40 -4.06
CA GLY A 90 18.67 -16.38 -5.07
C GLY A 90 18.09 -16.70 -6.45
N THR A 91 17.19 -17.68 -6.56
CA THR A 91 16.51 -17.99 -7.82
C THR A 91 15.31 -17.07 -8.00
N THR A 92 15.12 -16.53 -9.20
CA THR A 92 13.92 -15.74 -9.51
C THR A 92 12.67 -16.60 -9.43
N SER A 93 11.79 -16.30 -8.47
CA SER A 93 10.51 -17.00 -8.27
C SER A 93 9.38 -16.35 -9.07
N ALA A 94 9.41 -15.04 -9.29
CA ALA A 94 8.40 -14.33 -10.04
C ALA A 94 8.93 -13.04 -10.69
N THR A 95 8.26 -12.60 -11.75
CA THR A 95 8.46 -11.27 -12.34
C THR A 95 7.12 -10.57 -12.52
N TYR A 96 7.13 -9.26 -12.33
CA TYR A 96 5.92 -8.43 -12.25
C TYR A 96 6.02 -7.26 -13.21
N LYS A 97 4.93 -7.01 -13.94
CA LYS A 97 4.83 -5.91 -14.89
C LYS A 97 3.57 -5.14 -14.63
N SER A 98 3.66 -3.82 -14.75
CA SER A 98 2.52 -2.90 -14.74
C SER A 98 2.86 -1.70 -15.62
N LEU A 99 1.83 -1.00 -16.07
CA LEU A 99 1.90 0.30 -16.71
C LEU A 99 2.02 1.39 -15.63
N PRO A 100 2.26 2.67 -16.03
CA PRO A 100 2.59 3.71 -15.05
C PRO A 100 1.54 3.96 -13.96
N TRP A 101 0.26 3.65 -14.20
CA TRP A 101 -0.81 3.82 -13.22
C TRP A 101 -1.15 2.52 -12.48
N GLY A 102 -0.21 1.57 -12.45
CA GLY A 102 -0.43 0.24 -11.87
C GLY A 102 -1.33 -0.66 -12.71
N ASP A 103 -1.94 -0.14 -13.79
CA ASP A 103 -2.79 -0.89 -14.70
C ASP A 103 -2.00 -1.89 -15.54
N GLY A 104 -2.70 -2.83 -16.17
CA GLY A 104 -2.04 -3.89 -16.95
C GLY A 104 -1.11 -4.77 -16.11
N TYR A 105 -1.40 -4.92 -14.82
CA TYR A 105 -0.66 -5.80 -13.92
C TYR A 105 -0.61 -7.23 -14.46
N VAL A 106 0.59 -7.79 -14.54
CA VAL A 106 0.84 -9.18 -14.94
C VAL A 106 1.93 -9.76 -14.04
N ALA A 107 1.55 -10.78 -13.26
CA ALA A 107 2.48 -11.67 -12.56
C ALA A 107 2.86 -12.84 -13.46
N SER A 108 4.16 -13.10 -13.60
CA SER A 108 4.70 -14.31 -14.23
C SER A 108 5.42 -15.11 -13.16
N ILE A 109 4.73 -16.09 -12.58
CA ILE A 109 5.28 -16.99 -11.57
C ILE A 109 6.14 -18.06 -12.25
N LEU A 110 7.38 -18.22 -11.78
CA LEU A 110 8.43 -19.04 -12.41
C LEU A 110 8.76 -20.30 -11.63
N ASN A 111 8.24 -20.45 -10.42
CA ASN A 111 8.27 -21.67 -9.62
C ASN A 111 6.85 -22.28 -9.51
N THR A 112 6.72 -23.40 -8.80
CA THR A 112 5.44 -24.11 -8.62
C THR A 112 4.46 -23.41 -7.67
N GLU A 113 4.80 -22.23 -7.16
CA GLU A 113 4.02 -21.53 -6.15
C GLU A 113 2.98 -20.61 -6.81
N ALA A 114 1.96 -20.22 -6.04
CA ALA A 114 1.05 -19.15 -6.43
C ALA A 114 1.74 -17.79 -6.21
N ASP A 115 1.13 -16.69 -6.65
CA ASP A 115 1.52 -15.39 -6.11
C ASP A 115 1.15 -15.37 -4.63
N VAL A 116 2.17 -15.37 -3.78
CA VAL A 116 2.04 -15.54 -2.32
C VAL A 116 2.03 -14.22 -1.55
N ASP A 117 2.05 -13.09 -2.27
CA ASP A 117 1.99 -11.76 -1.68
C ASP A 117 1.01 -10.89 -2.45
N ASN A 118 0.52 -9.85 -1.79
CA ASN A 118 -0.40 -8.89 -2.36
C ASN A 118 0.13 -7.45 -2.32
N PHE A 119 1.39 -7.18 -1.95
CA PHE A 119 2.00 -5.88 -2.18
C PHE A 119 2.59 -5.87 -3.61
N HIS A 120 2.09 -4.99 -4.49
CA HIS A 120 2.57 -4.93 -5.86
C HIS A 120 2.88 -3.51 -6.32
N PHE A 121 1.86 -2.73 -6.69
CA PHE A 121 2.04 -1.38 -7.19
C PHE A 121 2.33 -0.43 -6.03
N ALA A 122 3.48 0.24 -6.08
CA ALA A 122 3.87 1.26 -5.12
C ALA A 122 3.76 0.81 -3.64
N ASP A 123 4.13 -0.44 -3.35
CA ASP A 123 4.08 -1.04 -2.00
C ASP A 123 2.67 -1.03 -1.36
N MET A 124 1.62 -0.83 -2.17
CA MET A 124 0.22 -0.89 -1.71
C MET A 124 -0.32 -2.32 -1.76
N GLU A 125 -1.25 -2.60 -0.85
CA GLU A 125 -1.92 -3.91 -0.76
C GLU A 125 -3.03 -4.03 -1.82
N GLN A 126 -2.94 -5.04 -2.68
CA GLN A 126 -3.97 -5.35 -3.64
C GLN A 126 -5.16 -6.06 -2.98
N ASP A 127 -6.31 -5.39 -3.02
CA ASP A 127 -7.61 -5.95 -2.67
C ASP A 127 -8.20 -6.71 -3.86
N SER A 128 -8.78 -7.89 -3.59
CA SER A 128 -9.40 -8.75 -4.61
C SER A 128 -10.86 -9.07 -4.27
N ASN A 129 -11.63 -9.44 -5.30
CA ASN A 129 -12.98 -10.02 -5.10
C ASN A 129 -12.89 -11.50 -4.69
N ASP A 130 -14.02 -12.14 -4.42
CA ASP A 130 -14.03 -13.56 -4.01
C ASP A 130 -13.53 -14.53 -5.09
N ALA A 131 -13.46 -14.10 -6.36
CA ALA A 131 -12.87 -14.87 -7.44
C ALA A 131 -11.34 -14.65 -7.53
N GLY A 132 -10.76 -13.87 -6.63
CA GLY A 132 -9.34 -13.52 -6.60
C GLY A 132 -8.94 -12.50 -7.66
N ALA A 133 -9.89 -11.86 -8.35
CA ALA A 133 -9.56 -10.84 -9.33
C ALA A 133 -9.30 -9.49 -8.63
N PRO A 134 -8.24 -8.76 -9.01
CA PRO A 134 -7.85 -7.53 -8.35
C PRO A 134 -8.88 -6.42 -8.57
N MET A 135 -9.09 -5.58 -7.55
CA MET A 135 -10.11 -4.52 -7.56
C MET A 135 -9.53 -3.15 -7.30
N SER A 136 -8.68 -3.02 -6.29
CA SER A 136 -8.07 -1.75 -5.85
C SER A 136 -6.76 -2.01 -5.13
N GLU A 137 -5.94 -0.98 -5.01
CA GLU A 137 -4.75 -0.98 -4.15
C GLU A 137 -5.08 -0.16 -2.88
N HIS A 138 -4.81 -0.70 -1.71
CA HIS A 138 -5.09 -0.08 -0.42
C HIS A 138 -3.85 0.65 0.09
N ALA A 139 -4.00 1.97 0.28
CA ALA A 139 -3.14 2.78 1.11
C ALA A 139 -3.85 3.06 2.45
N GLN A 140 -3.11 3.53 3.46
CA GLN A 140 -3.63 3.71 4.81
C GLN A 140 -4.94 4.53 4.86
N PHE A 141 -5.00 5.64 4.10
CA PHE A 141 -6.13 6.58 4.18
C PHE A 141 -7.07 6.51 2.98
N ARG A 142 -6.68 5.88 1.87
CA ARG A 142 -7.45 5.84 0.63
C ARG A 142 -7.27 4.52 -0.12
N ASN A 143 -8.25 4.20 -0.97
CA ASN A 143 -8.15 3.10 -1.93
C ASN A 143 -7.93 3.66 -3.33
N TYR A 144 -6.91 3.15 -4.01
CA TYR A 144 -6.54 3.51 -5.36
C TYR A 144 -7.18 2.55 -6.37
N SER A 145 -7.70 3.09 -7.47
CA SER A 145 -8.19 2.32 -8.60
C SER A 145 -7.17 2.37 -9.72
N PHE A 146 -6.41 1.28 -9.89
CA PHE A 146 -5.51 1.13 -11.03
C PHE A 146 -6.27 1.10 -12.37
N TYR A 147 -7.52 0.61 -12.40
CA TYR A 147 -8.38 0.69 -13.60
C TYR A 147 -8.67 2.12 -14.08
N GLN A 148 -8.72 3.09 -13.16
CA GLN A 148 -9.06 4.49 -13.45
C GLN A 148 -7.87 5.44 -13.30
N GLY A 149 -6.74 4.95 -12.77
CA GLY A 149 -5.56 5.75 -12.48
C GLY A 149 -5.76 6.83 -11.41
N ARG A 150 -6.62 6.59 -10.40
CA ARG A 150 -7.00 7.60 -9.40
C ARG A 150 -7.49 7.01 -8.08
N TRP A 151 -7.53 7.83 -7.04
CA TRP A 151 -8.16 7.50 -5.77
C TRP A 151 -9.69 7.34 -5.92
N LEU A 152 -10.27 6.42 -5.15
CA LEU A 152 -11.71 6.15 -5.12
C LEU A 152 -12.50 7.14 -4.24
N SER A 153 -11.80 7.90 -3.40
CA SER A 153 -12.35 8.96 -2.57
C SER A 153 -11.53 10.23 -2.75
N PRO A 154 -12.12 11.42 -2.53
CA PRO A 154 -11.32 12.63 -2.45
C PRO A 154 -10.37 12.53 -1.27
N ASP A 155 -9.22 13.18 -1.38
CA ASP A 155 -8.29 13.37 -0.28
C ASP A 155 -9.03 13.89 0.97
N PRO A 156 -8.93 13.24 2.14
CA PRO A 156 -9.55 13.75 3.35
C PRO A 156 -8.73 14.87 4.01
N TYR A 157 -7.46 15.04 3.66
CA TYR A 157 -6.60 16.05 4.28
C TYR A 157 -6.91 17.45 3.74
N ASP A 158 -7.26 18.39 4.63
CA ASP A 158 -7.66 19.74 4.23
C ASP A 158 -6.51 20.53 3.57
N GLY A 159 -5.26 20.18 3.87
CA GLY A 159 -4.08 20.76 3.23
C GLY A 159 -3.72 20.14 1.87
N SER A 160 -4.48 19.17 1.36
CA SER A 160 -4.17 18.46 0.11
C SER A 160 -4.33 19.32 -1.16
N TYR A 161 -4.75 20.58 -1.01
CA TYR A 161 -4.96 21.49 -2.12
C TYR A 161 -4.25 22.83 -1.88
N ASP A 162 -3.68 23.35 -2.95
CA ASP A 162 -3.01 24.64 -3.02
C ASP A 162 -3.63 25.46 -4.16
N PHE A 163 -4.20 26.62 -3.82
CA PHE A 163 -4.79 27.53 -4.80
C PHE A 163 -3.77 28.11 -5.79
N THR A 164 -2.47 28.05 -5.49
CA THR A 164 -1.40 28.43 -6.41
C THR A 164 -1.00 27.30 -7.37
N ASN A 165 -1.43 26.06 -7.08
CA ASN A 165 -1.27 24.89 -7.93
C ASN A 165 -2.64 24.31 -8.34
N PRO A 166 -3.22 24.75 -9.48
CA PRO A 166 -4.53 24.27 -9.95
C PRO A 166 -4.63 22.74 -10.14
N GLN A 167 -3.50 22.04 -10.35
CA GLN A 167 -3.47 20.58 -10.44
C GLN A 167 -3.91 19.91 -9.13
N SER A 168 -3.57 20.50 -7.99
CA SER A 168 -3.89 19.99 -6.64
C SER A 168 -5.38 20.07 -6.29
N LEU A 169 -6.16 20.89 -7.01
CA LEU A 169 -7.61 21.02 -6.79
C LEU A 169 -8.36 19.72 -7.14
N ASN A 170 -7.76 18.83 -7.92
CA ASN A 170 -8.29 17.49 -8.16
C ASN A 170 -7.87 16.53 -7.04
N ARG A 171 -8.63 16.52 -5.94
CA ARG A 171 -8.36 15.68 -4.76
C ARG A 171 -8.52 14.16 -4.98
N TYR A 172 -8.84 13.72 -6.20
CA TYR A 172 -8.85 12.31 -6.59
C TYR A 172 -7.58 11.92 -7.37
N ALA A 173 -6.79 12.88 -7.85
CA ALA A 173 -5.62 12.58 -8.66
C ALA A 173 -4.60 11.76 -7.86
N TYR A 174 -4.00 10.77 -8.50
CA TYR A 174 -2.83 10.09 -7.94
C TYR A 174 -1.58 10.87 -8.34
N VAL A 175 -0.81 11.32 -7.35
CA VAL A 175 0.53 11.89 -7.49
C VAL A 175 0.67 12.99 -8.55
N LEU A 176 -0.23 13.98 -8.52
CA LEU A 176 -0.31 15.07 -9.51
C LEU A 176 -0.33 14.61 -10.98
N ASN A 177 -0.79 13.39 -11.26
CA ASN A 177 -0.72 12.73 -12.57
C ASN A 177 0.73 12.47 -13.07
N ASN A 178 1.69 12.28 -12.17
CA ASN A 178 3.08 11.94 -12.50
C ASN A 178 3.57 10.64 -11.81
N PRO A 179 2.96 9.48 -12.10
CA PRO A 179 3.30 8.24 -11.41
C PRO A 179 4.62 7.60 -11.88
N LEU A 180 5.28 8.15 -12.91
CA LEU A 180 6.65 7.78 -13.32
C LEU A 180 7.73 8.58 -12.59
N SER A 181 7.39 9.29 -11.53
CA SER A 181 8.37 9.99 -10.67
C SER A 181 7.93 10.09 -9.22
N LEU A 182 6.63 10.02 -8.96
CA LEU A 182 6.05 10.25 -7.65
C LEU A 182 5.27 9.04 -7.14
N ILE A 183 5.22 8.90 -5.83
CA ILE A 183 4.51 7.86 -5.07
C ILE A 183 3.63 8.52 -4.00
N ASP A 184 2.51 7.92 -3.60
CA ASP A 184 1.74 8.34 -2.43
C ASP A 184 1.53 7.13 -1.50
N PRO A 185 2.48 6.87 -0.57
CA PRO A 185 2.47 5.66 0.27
C PRO A 185 1.30 5.61 1.26
N SER A 186 0.92 6.76 1.82
CA SER A 186 -0.13 6.84 2.85
C SER A 186 -1.52 7.01 2.23
N GLY A 187 -1.60 7.50 1.00
CA GLY A 187 -2.82 7.97 0.39
C GLY A 187 -3.17 9.38 0.84
N LEU A 188 -2.21 10.27 1.10
CA LEU A 188 -2.44 11.68 1.45
C LEU A 188 -1.43 12.65 0.83
N ASP A 189 -0.24 12.19 0.47
CA ASP A 189 0.88 13.08 0.13
C ASP A 189 1.61 12.60 -1.13
N ASP A 190 1.92 13.55 -2.03
CA ASP A 190 2.73 13.27 -3.21
C ASP A 190 4.22 13.29 -2.81
N CYS A 191 4.89 12.14 -2.97
CA CYS A 191 6.26 11.89 -2.54
C CYS A 191 7.20 11.61 -3.69
N THR A 192 8.47 12.02 -3.56
CA THR A 192 9.57 11.64 -4.44
C THR A 192 10.71 11.03 -3.63
N TRP A 193 11.48 10.14 -4.24
CA TRP A 193 12.69 9.61 -3.64
C TRP A 193 13.84 10.61 -3.73
N ASP A 194 14.55 10.85 -2.61
CA ASP A 194 15.80 11.61 -2.57
C ASP A 194 17.00 10.65 -2.45
N ASP A 195 17.74 10.50 -3.56
CA ASP A 195 18.94 9.65 -3.63
C ASP A 195 20.04 10.08 -2.66
N SER A 196 20.09 11.36 -2.26
CA SER A 196 21.16 11.89 -1.41
C SER A 196 20.99 11.52 0.06
N THR A 197 19.74 11.37 0.50
CA THR A 197 19.39 11.00 1.87
C THR A 197 18.84 9.58 1.99
N ASN A 198 18.55 8.93 0.86
CA ASN A 198 17.91 7.61 0.81
C ASN A 198 16.52 7.59 1.49
N THR A 199 15.75 8.67 1.31
CA THR A 199 14.44 8.85 1.98
C THR A 199 13.39 9.40 1.03
N LEU A 200 12.12 9.16 1.34
CA LEU A 200 11.00 9.85 0.70
C LEU A 200 10.90 11.30 1.17
N THR A 201 10.67 12.23 0.24
CA THR A 201 10.53 13.66 0.48
C THR A 201 9.29 14.22 -0.24
N GLY A 202 8.56 15.12 0.43
CA GLY A 202 7.31 15.64 -0.11
C GLY A 202 7.55 16.62 -1.24
N VAL A 203 6.70 16.57 -2.26
CA VAL A 203 6.88 17.37 -3.49
C VAL A 203 6.33 18.79 -3.33
N GLN A 204 5.50 19.02 -2.33
CA GLN A 204 4.97 20.34 -1.98
C GLN A 204 5.50 20.73 -0.58
N GLU A 205 6.13 21.89 -0.47
CA GLU A 205 6.57 22.44 0.82
C GLU A 205 5.36 22.98 1.61
N PRO A 206 5.32 22.87 2.95
CA PRO A 206 6.37 22.40 3.85
C PRO A 206 6.28 20.89 4.17
N TRP A 207 5.68 20.08 3.30
CA TRP A 207 5.22 18.74 3.65
C TRP A 207 6.37 17.74 3.59
N GLN A 208 6.66 17.10 4.73
CA GLN A 208 7.49 15.91 4.74
C GLN A 208 6.64 14.73 4.26
N CYS A 209 7.21 13.84 3.45
CA CYS A 209 6.58 12.56 3.19
C CYS A 209 6.35 11.84 4.50
N GLN A 210 5.09 11.63 4.82
CA GLN A 210 4.73 10.90 6.01
C GLN A 210 4.88 9.43 5.69
N GLU A 211 5.95 8.83 6.22
CA GLU A 211 5.97 7.39 6.39
C GLU A 211 4.72 6.94 7.16
N TYR A 212 4.28 5.71 6.88
CA TYR A 212 3.11 5.11 7.50
C TYR A 212 2.96 5.49 9.00
N GLY A 213 1.77 5.87 9.43
CA GLY A 213 1.50 6.18 10.84
C GLY A 213 2.10 7.48 11.43
N ASN A 214 2.85 8.31 10.69
CA ASN A 214 3.41 9.56 11.23
C ASN A 214 2.66 10.80 10.73
N CYS A 215 1.34 10.87 10.99
CA CYS A 215 0.52 12.04 10.63
C CYS A 215 0.56 13.15 11.71
N PRO A 216 0.94 14.40 11.37
CA PRO A 216 0.77 15.58 12.21
C PRO A 216 -0.72 15.97 12.18
N GLY A 217 -1.51 15.23 12.93
CA GLY A 217 -2.95 15.42 13.04
C GLY A 217 -3.64 14.39 13.93
N TYR A 218 -3.04 13.20 14.11
CA TYR A 218 -3.66 12.13 14.90
C TYR A 218 -2.76 11.52 15.99
N GLY A 219 -1.50 11.95 16.16
CA GLY A 219 -0.57 11.22 17.03
C GLY A 219 0.47 12.01 17.83
N ASN A 220 0.60 13.33 17.71
CA ASN A 220 1.51 14.11 18.55
C ASN A 220 0.80 15.33 19.11
N GLY A 221 0.77 15.43 20.44
CA GLY A 221 0.01 16.41 21.23
C GLY A 221 0.44 17.87 21.10
N ASN A 222 0.49 18.40 19.88
CA ASN A 222 0.43 19.82 19.61
C ASN A 222 -0.86 20.11 18.85
N GLY A 223 -1.89 20.47 19.62
CA GLY A 223 -3.16 20.91 19.07
C GLY A 223 -2.98 22.16 18.22
N TYR A 224 -3.61 22.16 17.05
CA TYR A 224 -3.88 23.39 16.31
C TYR A 224 -5.34 23.76 16.56
N THR A 225 -5.51 24.75 17.44
CA THR A 225 -6.76 25.47 17.63
C THR A 225 -7.12 26.18 16.33
N GLY A 226 -8.31 25.89 15.82
CA GLY A 226 -8.88 26.64 14.71
C GLY A 226 -9.00 28.13 15.01
N ASN A 227 -8.88 28.91 13.94
CA ASN A 227 -9.58 30.18 13.74
C ASN A 227 -10.11 30.18 12.30
#